data_AF-A0A8T7FSG6-F1
#
_entry.id   AF-A0A8T7FSG6-F1
#
_cell.length_a   1.000
_cell.length_b   1.000
_cell.length_c   1.000
_cell.angle_alpha   90.00
_cell.angle_beta   90.00
_cell.angle_gamma   90.00
#
_symmetry.space_group_name_H-M   'P 1'
#
loop_
_entity.id
_entity.type
_entity.pdbx_description
1 polymer ?
#
loop_
_entity_poly.entity_id
_entity_poly.type
_entity_poly.pdbx_seq_one_letter_code
_entity_poly.pdbx_strand_id
1 'polypeptide(L)'
;MGLLTLAHHTSGRYGHEAQAITETFANYAAVAIENARLFDAAQEQAYASAALLQVAQAVVSLSDLHEILGSIIRIMPILVGVKRVALYRWDSEHTSFMASHEYGFSEEEETFMTEREIQPGVFPFLDYALERNALVTNPLEPEATPLSRWRSSPKSRMRRMSCLPNGC
;
A
#
# COMPACT_ATOMS: atom_id res chain seq x y z
N MET A 1 -16.99 6.06 37.39
CA MET A 1 -17.98 6.15 38.48
C MET A 1 -18.13 7.60 38.88
N GLY A 2 -19.35 8.12 38.88
CA GLY A 2 -19.67 9.47 39.37
C GLY A 2 -20.27 9.43 40.76
N LEU A 3 -20.14 10.52 41.52
CA LEU A 3 -20.70 10.67 42.86
C LEU A 3 -21.70 11.83 42.85
N LEU A 4 -22.94 11.57 43.24
CA LEU A 4 -23.96 12.59 43.47
C LEU A 4 -24.12 12.77 44.99
N THR A 5 -23.92 13.98 45.51
CA THR A 5 -24.03 14.26 46.95
C THR A 5 -25.09 15.31 47.22
N LEU A 6 -25.95 15.03 48.20
CA LEU A 6 -26.87 16.01 48.77
C LEU A 6 -26.34 16.50 50.11
N ALA A 7 -26.28 17.82 50.29
CA ALA A 7 -25.82 18.44 51.53
C ALA A 7 -26.86 19.42 52.07
N HIS A 8 -27.20 19.29 53.36
CA HIS A 8 -28.05 20.24 54.09
C HIS A 8 -27.43 20.57 55.45
N HIS A 9 -27.58 21.80 55.91
CA HIS A 9 -27.01 22.28 57.18
C HIS A 9 -27.79 21.81 58.42
N THR A 10 -28.87 21.05 58.25
CA THR A 10 -29.75 20.60 59.35
C THR A 10 -29.74 19.07 59.40
N SER A 11 -29.43 18.52 60.57
CA SER A 11 -29.34 17.08 60.82
C SER A 11 -30.69 16.39 60.59
N GLY A 12 -30.71 15.22 59.92
CA GLY A 12 -31.90 14.37 59.79
C GLY A 12 -32.93 14.83 58.74
N ARG A 13 -32.61 15.80 57.88
CA ARG A 13 -33.57 16.35 56.90
C ARG A 13 -33.83 15.47 55.68
N TYR A 14 -32.94 14.52 55.39
CA TYR A 14 -33.11 13.58 54.27
C TYR A 14 -33.62 12.24 54.81
N GLY A 15 -34.90 11.96 54.56
CA GLY A 15 -35.52 10.66 54.83
C GLY A 15 -35.47 9.74 53.60
N HIS A 16 -36.08 8.56 53.72
CA HIS A 16 -36.12 7.54 52.66
C HIS A 16 -36.64 8.04 51.31
N GLU A 17 -37.60 8.97 51.30
CA GLU A 17 -38.17 9.54 50.08
C GLU A 17 -37.15 10.40 49.30
N ALA A 18 -36.37 11.23 50.01
CA ALA A 18 -35.32 12.03 49.40
C ALA A 18 -34.19 11.15 48.84
N GLN A 19 -33.87 10.04 49.52
CA GLN A 19 -32.92 9.05 49.02
C GLN A 19 -33.41 8.40 47.73
N ALA A 20 -34.66 7.91 47.69
CA ALA A 20 -35.23 7.23 46.53
C ALA A 20 -35.31 8.15 45.29
N ILE A 21 -35.70 9.41 45.50
CA ILE A 21 -35.72 10.42 44.43
C ILE A 21 -34.30 10.66 43.89
N THR A 22 -33.33 10.84 44.79
CA THR A 22 -31.93 11.11 44.41
C THR A 22 -31.28 9.94 43.70
N GLU A 23 -31.58 8.72 44.12
CA GLU A 23 -31.10 7.48 43.49
C GLU A 23 -31.68 7.33 42.07
N THR A 24 -32.95 7.68 41.88
CA THR A 24 -33.60 7.71 40.56
C THR A 24 -32.96 8.75 39.64
N PHE A 25 -32.72 9.98 40.14
CA PHE A 25 -32.03 11.01 39.38
C PHE A 25 -30.57 10.64 39.07
N ALA A 26 -29.86 10.03 40.02
CA ALA A 26 -28.51 9.54 39.82
C ALA A 26 -28.47 8.48 38.73
N ASN A 27 -29.45 7.57 38.68
CA ASN A 27 -29.56 6.57 37.62
C ASN A 27 -29.82 7.21 36.25
N TYR A 28 -30.74 8.17 36.14
CA TYR A 28 -30.98 8.88 34.88
C TYR A 28 -29.76 9.68 34.43
N ALA A 29 -29.08 10.37 35.35
CA ALA A 29 -27.86 11.12 35.05
C ALA A 29 -26.73 10.17 34.61
N ALA A 30 -26.57 9.03 35.27
CA ALA A 30 -25.56 8.03 34.90
C ALA A 30 -25.80 7.47 33.49
N VAL A 31 -27.05 7.13 33.15
CA VAL A 31 -27.40 6.65 31.80
C VAL A 31 -27.19 7.75 30.76
N ALA A 32 -27.59 8.99 31.03
CA ALA A 32 -27.40 10.10 30.10
C ALA A 32 -25.91 10.39 29.85
N ILE A 33 -25.09 10.39 30.90
CA ILE A 33 -23.63 10.57 30.80
C ILE A 33 -22.99 9.43 30.02
N GLU A 34 -23.37 8.19 30.30
CA GLU A 34 -22.82 7.04 29.58
C GLU A 34 -23.25 7.05 28.10
N ASN A 35 -24.49 7.42 27.80
CA ASN A 35 -24.94 7.59 26.42
C ASN A 35 -24.18 8.71 25.69
N ALA A 36 -23.93 9.84 26.33
CA ALA A 36 -23.12 10.91 25.76
C ALA A 36 -21.68 10.42 25.49
N ARG A 37 -21.08 9.72 26.45
CA ARG A 37 -19.74 9.15 26.31
C ARG A 37 -19.65 8.11 25.18
N LEU A 38 -20.64 7.23 25.08
CA LEU A 38 -20.73 6.24 24.02
C LEU A 38 -20.95 6.90 22.65
N PHE A 39 -21.76 7.95 22.60
CA PHE A 39 -21.98 8.73 21.38
C PHE A 39 -20.69 9.43 20.92
N ASP A 40 -19.98 10.09 21.84
CA ASP A 40 -18.69 10.75 21.54
C ASP A 40 -17.66 9.73 21.03
N ALA A 41 -17.55 8.57 21.70
CA ALA A 41 -16.65 7.50 21.27
C ALA A 41 -17.04 6.93 19.88
N ALA A 42 -18.33 6.74 19.63
CA ALA A 42 -18.83 6.29 18.32
C ALA A 42 -18.56 7.34 17.23
N GLN A 43 -18.71 8.62 17.56
CA GLN A 43 -18.42 9.72 16.65
C GLN A 43 -16.93 9.82 16.33
N GLU A 44 -16.05 9.71 17.34
CA GLU A 44 -14.60 9.68 17.15
C GLU A 44 -14.17 8.50 16.26
N GLN A 45 -14.74 7.32 16.50
CA GLN A 45 -14.47 6.15 15.67
C GLN A 45 -14.99 6.31 14.23
N ALA A 46 -16.18 6.89 14.04
CA ALA A 46 -16.71 7.20 12.73
C ALA A 46 -15.83 8.21 11.98
N TYR A 47 -15.31 9.24 12.66
CA TYR A 47 -14.36 10.19 12.09
C TYR A 47 -13.06 9.50 11.65
N ALA A 48 -12.49 8.62 12.49
CA ALA A 48 -11.28 7.88 12.14
C ALA A 48 -11.51 6.98 10.91
N SER A 49 -12.63 6.26 10.85
CA SER A 49 -13.00 5.45 9.68
C SER A 49 -13.23 6.29 8.42
N ALA A 50 -13.86 7.45 8.54
CA ALA A 50 -14.06 8.36 7.41
C ALA A 50 -12.73 8.93 6.89
N ALA A 51 -11.81 9.31 7.78
CA ALA A 51 -10.47 9.76 7.40
C ALA A 51 -9.65 8.65 6.72
N LEU A 52 -9.70 7.42 7.25
CA LEU A 52 -9.06 6.26 6.63
C LEU A 52 -9.65 5.95 5.25
N LEU A 53 -10.98 6.03 5.11
CA LEU A 53 -11.65 5.86 3.82
C LEU A 53 -11.25 6.97 2.84
N GLN A 54 -11.17 8.23 3.27
CA GLN A 54 -10.70 9.34 2.45
C GLN A 54 -9.25 9.15 2.01
N VAL A 55 -8.36 8.69 2.89
CA VAL A 55 -6.96 8.36 2.53
C VAL A 55 -6.91 7.18 1.55
N ALA A 56 -7.67 6.12 1.79
CA ALA A 56 -7.74 4.98 0.87
C ALA A 56 -8.32 5.39 -0.49
N GLN A 57 -9.36 6.21 -0.51
CA GLN A 57 -9.93 6.78 -1.72
C GLN A 57 -8.96 7.73 -2.41
N ALA A 58 -8.16 8.52 -1.69
CA ALA A 58 -7.12 9.36 -2.25
C ALA A 58 -5.97 8.52 -2.84
N VAL A 59 -5.55 7.44 -2.18
CA VAL A 59 -4.56 6.49 -2.70
C VAL A 59 -5.07 5.78 -3.96
N VAL A 60 -6.36 5.44 -4.02
CA VAL A 60 -7.01 4.88 -5.22
C VAL A 60 -7.28 5.95 -6.28
N SER A 61 -7.56 7.19 -5.88
CA SER A 61 -7.80 8.36 -6.77
C SER A 61 -6.50 8.96 -7.31
N LEU A 62 -5.36 8.68 -6.68
CA LEU A 62 -4.00 8.86 -7.22
C LEU A 62 -3.69 7.81 -8.31
N SER A 63 -4.73 7.13 -8.83
CA SER A 63 -4.69 6.46 -10.12
C SER A 63 -4.54 7.47 -11.26
N ASP A 64 -3.39 8.13 -11.32
CA ASP A 64 -2.57 7.78 -12.46
C ASP A 64 -1.73 6.58 -12.03
N LEU A 65 -2.19 5.37 -12.39
CA LEU A 65 -1.41 4.14 -12.24
C LEU A 65 0.02 4.35 -12.78
N HIS A 66 0.16 5.24 -13.77
CA HIS A 66 1.45 5.68 -14.26
C HIS A 66 2.29 6.38 -13.17
N GLU A 67 1.78 7.40 -12.47
CA GLU A 67 2.52 8.11 -11.42
C GLU A 67 2.97 7.21 -10.25
N ILE A 68 2.13 6.26 -9.84
CA ILE A 68 2.47 5.31 -8.78
C ILE A 68 3.58 4.38 -9.26
N LEU A 69 3.45 3.81 -10.46
CA LEU A 69 4.47 2.93 -11.04
C LEU A 69 5.79 3.67 -11.26
N GLY A 70 5.75 4.93 -11.73
CA GLY A 70 6.92 5.78 -11.87
C GLY A 70 7.62 6.06 -10.53
N SER A 71 6.84 6.30 -9.47
CA SER A 71 7.39 6.49 -8.12
C SER A 71 8.08 5.23 -7.59
N ILE A 72 7.48 4.05 -7.79
CA ILE A 72 8.08 2.77 -7.42
C ILE A 72 9.40 2.55 -8.16
N ILE A 73 9.42 2.78 -9.48
CA ILE A 73 10.61 2.58 -10.32
C ILE A 73 11.77 3.48 -9.91
N ARG A 74 11.50 4.71 -9.44
CA ARG A 74 12.53 5.63 -8.92
C ARG A 74 13.11 5.21 -7.57
N ILE A 75 12.33 4.55 -6.70
CA ILE A 75 12.78 4.16 -5.34
C ILE A 75 13.51 2.81 -5.35
N MET A 76 13.16 1.89 -6.26
CA MET A 76 13.75 0.55 -6.37
C MET A 76 15.30 0.49 -6.41
N PRO A 77 16.01 1.36 -7.16
CA PRO A 77 17.47 1.41 -7.16
C PRO A 77 18.07 1.60 -5.76
N ILE A 78 17.44 2.43 -4.93
CA ILE A 78 17.91 2.75 -3.57
C ILE A 78 17.66 1.57 -2.64
N LEU A 79 16.48 0.94 -2.74
CA LEU A 79 16.07 -0.12 -1.82
C LEU A 79 16.76 -1.46 -2.09
N VAL A 80 16.99 -1.79 -3.37
CA VAL A 80 17.53 -3.09 -3.81
C VAL A 80 19.00 -3.00 -4.23
N GLY A 81 19.53 -1.79 -4.47
CA GLY A 81 20.91 -1.59 -4.91
C GLY A 81 21.15 -1.92 -6.39
N VAL A 82 20.11 -1.78 -7.23
CA VAL A 82 20.18 -2.03 -8.67
C VAL A 82 20.53 -0.76 -9.44
N LYS A 83 21.31 -0.89 -10.51
CA LYS A 83 21.71 0.28 -11.33
C LYS A 83 20.62 0.74 -12.31
N ARG A 84 19.74 -0.17 -12.72
CA ARG A 84 18.76 0.04 -13.80
C ARG A 84 17.48 -0.70 -13.52
N VAL A 85 16.34 -0.11 -13.87
CA VAL A 85 15.02 -0.70 -13.69
C VAL A 85 14.13 -0.31 -14.85
N ALA A 86 13.44 -1.26 -15.46
CA ALA A 86 12.44 -1.01 -16.50
C ALA A 86 11.17 -1.83 -16.19
N LEU A 87 10.01 -1.20 -16.39
CA LEU A 87 8.71 -1.83 -16.24
C LEU A 87 8.09 -2.06 -17.62
N TYR A 88 7.80 -3.32 -17.94
CA TYR A 88 7.10 -3.70 -19.15
C TYR A 88 5.69 -4.17 -18.83
N ARG A 89 4.72 -3.73 -19.62
CA ARG A 89 3.34 -4.19 -19.61
C ARG A 89 3.09 -5.03 -20.85
N TRP A 90 2.50 -6.21 -20.67
CA TRP A 90 2.03 -7.03 -21.79
C TRP A 90 0.72 -6.46 -22.35
N ASP A 91 0.70 -6.22 -23.67
CA ASP A 91 -0.50 -5.91 -24.45
C ASP A 91 -0.94 -7.19 -25.19
N SER A 92 -2.10 -7.71 -24.81
CA SER A 92 -2.68 -8.91 -25.43
C SER A 92 -3.28 -8.67 -26.81
N GLU A 93 -3.64 -7.42 -27.14
CA GLU A 93 -4.27 -7.07 -28.42
C GLU A 93 -3.23 -7.03 -29.54
N HIS A 94 -2.11 -6.38 -29.29
CA HIS A 94 -0.99 -6.31 -30.24
C HIS A 94 0.08 -7.39 -30.02
N THR A 95 -0.13 -8.26 -29.02
CA THR A 95 0.77 -9.36 -28.62
C THR A 95 2.20 -8.90 -28.40
N SER A 96 2.38 -7.90 -27.54
CA SER A 96 3.67 -7.21 -27.40
C SER A 96 3.91 -6.67 -26.01
N PHE A 97 5.15 -6.29 -25.73
CA PHE A 97 5.53 -5.62 -24.49
C PHE A 97 5.71 -4.12 -24.72
N MET A 98 5.02 -3.32 -23.92
CA MET A 98 5.17 -1.88 -23.87
C MET A 98 5.99 -1.46 -22.65
N ALA A 99 7.05 -0.69 -22.84
CA ALA A 99 7.74 -0.04 -21.73
C ALA A 99 6.81 1.02 -21.12
N SER A 100 6.57 0.95 -19.81
CA SER A 100 5.75 1.93 -19.10
C SER A 100 6.60 2.97 -18.36
N HIS A 101 7.70 2.55 -17.74
CA HIS A 101 8.57 3.39 -16.92
C HIS A 101 9.97 2.80 -16.86
N GLU A 102 10.97 3.65 -16.74
CA GLU A 102 12.36 3.24 -16.63
C GLU A 102 13.21 4.17 -15.75
N TYR A 103 14.36 3.66 -15.30
CA TYR A 103 15.34 4.38 -14.50
C TYR A 103 16.76 3.85 -14.77
N GLY A 104 17.73 4.76 -14.83
CA GLY A 104 19.17 4.43 -14.88
C GLY A 104 19.73 4.13 -16.27
N PHE A 105 18.95 4.44 -17.32
CA PHE A 105 19.34 4.36 -18.71
C PHE A 105 19.85 5.72 -19.20
N SER A 106 20.79 5.74 -20.15
CA SER A 106 21.17 6.99 -20.83
C SER A 106 20.11 7.40 -21.85
N GLU A 107 20.09 8.67 -22.29
CA GLU A 107 19.13 9.17 -23.29
C GLU A 107 19.11 8.32 -24.59
N GLU A 108 20.28 7.81 -25.03
CA GLU A 108 20.40 6.90 -26.17
C GLU A 108 19.74 5.53 -25.91
N GLU A 109 19.85 5.01 -24.68
CA GLU A 109 19.23 3.75 -24.25
C GLU A 109 17.72 3.92 -24.03
N GLU A 110 17.31 5.06 -23.47
CA GLU A 110 15.92 5.44 -23.18
C GLU A 110 15.11 5.61 -24.47
N THR A 111 15.65 6.31 -25.47
CA THR A 111 15.00 6.46 -26.78
C THR A 111 14.79 5.09 -27.45
N PHE A 112 15.73 4.16 -27.28
CA PHE A 112 15.64 2.81 -27.84
C PHE A 112 14.58 1.92 -27.15
N MET A 113 14.31 2.15 -25.87
CA MET A 113 13.36 1.36 -25.09
C MET A 113 11.97 2.00 -24.97
N THR A 114 11.89 3.33 -24.95
CA THR A 114 10.65 4.10 -24.81
C THR A 114 9.85 4.18 -26.11
N GLU A 115 10.49 4.08 -27.28
CA GLU A 115 9.82 4.25 -28.58
C GLU A 115 9.37 2.95 -29.26
N ARG A 116 9.61 1.75 -28.69
CA ARG A 116 9.26 0.49 -29.36
C ARG A 116 8.44 -0.45 -28.51
N GLU A 117 7.28 -0.78 -29.07
CA GLU A 117 6.63 -2.05 -28.86
C GLU A 117 7.63 -3.20 -29.07
N ILE A 118 7.93 -3.94 -27.99
CA ILE A 118 8.83 -5.09 -28.05
C ILE A 118 8.00 -6.32 -28.40
N GLN A 119 8.20 -6.81 -29.62
CA GLN A 119 7.58 -8.05 -30.08
C GLN A 119 8.16 -9.26 -29.33
N PRO A 120 7.36 -10.32 -29.09
CA PRO A 120 7.83 -11.58 -28.53
C PRO A 120 9.02 -12.14 -29.31
N GLY A 121 9.96 -12.76 -28.62
CA GLY A 121 11.17 -13.33 -29.21
C GLY A 121 12.31 -12.34 -29.45
N VAL A 122 12.06 -11.03 -29.48
CA VAL A 122 13.12 -10.00 -29.54
C VAL A 122 13.89 -9.95 -28.23
N PHE A 123 13.20 -10.17 -27.11
CA PHE A 123 13.81 -10.30 -25.80
C PHE A 123 13.32 -11.58 -25.10
N PRO A 124 13.98 -12.73 -25.36
CA PRO A 124 13.53 -14.04 -24.85
C PRO A 124 13.35 -14.13 -23.34
N PHE A 125 13.98 -13.22 -22.60
CA PHE A 125 13.83 -13.10 -21.15
C PHE A 125 12.43 -12.64 -20.74
N LEU A 126 11.83 -11.68 -21.44
CA LEU A 126 10.46 -11.22 -21.16
C LEU A 126 9.45 -12.32 -21.46
N ASP A 127 9.61 -13.03 -22.58
CA ASP A 127 8.76 -14.17 -22.91
C ASP A 127 8.83 -15.24 -21.82
N TYR A 128 10.04 -15.58 -21.38
CA TYR A 128 10.27 -16.57 -20.33
C TYR A 128 9.69 -16.15 -18.98
N ALA A 129 9.78 -14.85 -18.63
CA ALA A 129 9.21 -14.30 -17.41
C ALA A 129 7.68 -14.30 -17.47
N LEU A 130 7.08 -13.93 -18.60
CA LEU A 130 5.64 -13.94 -18.84
C LEU A 130 5.07 -15.38 -18.77
N GLU A 131 5.71 -16.34 -19.45
CA GLU A 131 5.32 -17.75 -19.44
C GLU A 131 5.30 -18.36 -18.03
N ARG A 132 6.25 -17.98 -17.17
CA ARG A 132 6.43 -18.58 -15.83
C ARG A 132 5.67 -17.89 -14.71
N ASN A 133 5.21 -16.66 -14.93
CA ASN A 133 4.56 -15.79 -13.94
C ASN A 133 5.26 -15.83 -12.56
N ALA A 134 6.59 -15.73 -12.55
CA ALA A 134 7.42 -15.86 -11.35
C ALA A 134 8.70 -15.05 -11.48
N LEU A 135 9.38 -14.81 -10.37
CA LEU A 135 10.66 -14.10 -10.36
C LEU A 135 11.76 -14.93 -11.04
N VAL A 136 12.35 -14.37 -12.09
CA VAL A 136 13.42 -14.99 -12.88
C VAL A 136 14.65 -14.11 -12.80
N THR A 137 15.82 -14.74 -12.68
CA THR A 137 17.11 -14.05 -12.70
C THR A 137 17.98 -14.54 -13.84
N ASN A 138 18.80 -13.63 -14.37
CA ASN A 138 19.83 -13.94 -15.35
C ASN A 138 21.10 -13.17 -14.96
N PRO A 139 22.19 -13.84 -14.55
CA PRO A 139 23.41 -13.16 -14.14
C PRO A 139 24.05 -12.44 -15.35
N LEU A 140 24.41 -11.17 -15.14
CA LEU A 140 25.14 -10.36 -16.13
C LEU A 140 26.64 -10.36 -15.79
N GLU A 141 27.51 -10.47 -16.79
CA GLU A 141 28.95 -10.29 -16.59
C GLU A 141 29.29 -8.79 -16.42
N PRO A 142 30.34 -8.43 -15.67
CA PRO A 142 30.62 -7.05 -15.24
C PRO A 142 30.80 -6.01 -16.37
N GLU A 143 31.27 -6.43 -17.54
CA GLU A 143 31.58 -5.56 -18.69
C GLU A 143 30.55 -5.67 -19.82
N ALA A 144 29.46 -6.42 -19.62
CA ALA A 144 28.44 -6.56 -20.64
C ALA A 144 27.66 -5.24 -20.79
N THR A 145 27.67 -4.65 -21.98
CA THR A 145 26.65 -3.66 -22.35
C THR A 145 25.30 -4.38 -22.34
N PRO A 146 24.35 -4.00 -21.45
CA PRO A 146 23.20 -4.85 -21.19
C PRO A 146 22.30 -5.04 -22.43
N LEU A 147 22.12 -4.01 -23.25
CA LEU A 147 21.17 -4.00 -24.37
C LEU A 147 21.49 -4.99 -25.50
N SER A 148 22.76 -5.11 -25.90
CA SER A 148 23.15 -6.04 -26.98
C SER A 148 23.04 -7.50 -26.52
N ARG A 149 23.36 -7.76 -25.26
CA ARG A 149 23.37 -9.11 -24.67
C ARG A 149 21.98 -9.59 -24.24
N TRP A 150 21.09 -8.68 -23.89
CA TRP A 150 19.68 -8.96 -23.61
C TRP A 150 18.99 -9.62 -24.80
N ARG A 151 19.21 -9.10 -26.01
CA ARG A 151 18.69 -9.67 -27.27
C ARG A 151 19.20 -11.08 -27.58
N SER A 152 20.42 -11.42 -27.13
CA SER A 152 21.08 -12.69 -27.48
C SER A 152 21.16 -13.70 -26.32
N SER A 153 20.49 -13.44 -25.19
CA SER A 153 20.61 -14.31 -24.00
C SER A 153 19.81 -15.62 -24.16
N PRO A 154 20.45 -16.80 -24.15
CA PRO A 154 19.75 -18.07 -24.32
C PRO A 154 18.84 -18.38 -23.13
N LYS A 155 17.63 -18.93 -23.39
CA LYS A 155 16.68 -19.38 -22.34
C LYS A 155 17.32 -20.34 -21.32
N SER A 156 18.39 -21.07 -21.69
CA SER A 156 19.08 -22.03 -20.82
C SER A 156 19.86 -21.42 -19.64
N ARG A 157 20.18 -20.12 -19.69
CA ARG A 157 20.89 -19.42 -18.61
C ARG A 157 19.96 -18.84 -17.54
N MET A 158 18.65 -18.79 -17.82
CA MET A 158 17.63 -18.22 -16.95
C MET A 158 17.25 -19.22 -15.85
N ARG A 159 17.27 -18.77 -14.59
CA ARG A 159 16.91 -19.60 -13.44
C ARG A 159 15.81 -18.92 -12.63
N ARG A 160 14.86 -19.71 -12.13
CA ARG A 160 13.89 -19.22 -11.14
C ARG A 160 14.66 -18.90 -9.87
N MET A 161 14.41 -17.74 -9.28
CA MET A 161 14.93 -17.47 -7.95
C MET A 161 14.09 -18.28 -6.95
N SER A 162 14.65 -19.38 -6.44
CA SER A 162 14.09 -20.06 -5.28
C SER A 162 14.39 -19.20 -4.07
N CYS A 163 13.38 -18.79 -3.30
CA CYS A 163 13.59 -18.10 -2.03
C CYS A 163 14.66 -18.83 -1.23
N LEU A 164 15.69 -18.11 -0.81
CA LEU A 164 16.67 -18.61 0.14
C LEU A 164 15.91 -19.02 1.42
N PRO A 165 16.30 -20.11 2.12
CA PRO A 165 15.56 -20.57 3.31
C PRO A 165 15.58 -19.61 4.50
N ASN A 166 16.24 -18.46 4.42
CA ASN A 166 16.39 -17.53 5.54
C ASN A 166 16.13 -16.09 5.07
N GLY A 167 14.99 -15.53 5.48
CA GLY A 167 14.70 -14.11 5.34
C GLY A 167 13.23 -13.77 5.54
N CYS A 168 12.78 -13.71 6.80
CA CYS A 168 11.80 -12.72 7.24
C CYS A 168 12.47 -11.35 7.28
#